data_AF-A0A7Z7IS39-F1
#
_entry.id   AF-A0A7Z7IS39-F1
#
_cell.length_a   1.000
_cell.length_b   1.000
_cell.length_c   1.000
_cell.angle_alpha   90.00
_cell.angle_beta   90.00
_cell.angle_gamma   90.00
#
_symmetry.space_group_name_H-M   'P 1'
#
loop_
_entity.id
_entity.type
_entity.pdbx_description
1 polymer ?
#
loop_
_entity_poly.entity_id
_entity_poly.type
_entity_poly.pdbx_seq_one_letter_code
_entity_poly.pdbx_strand_id
1 'polypeptide(L)'
;MVPPHYVTGADLGAPGPTGSVSYGLSSTSRLFVNYETYQTTVNFGNGIVTESTTVGVATSASLVTQTPTGTTTQPINDLSLLPAYLGVGPNNNFPFSDPTNAALPTNMNQGVLFNMPRGLLEFGPNSLPPTVDLDGAPLTVVQVQINNGLPQTVGAIVDSGGVGGAIPQSLVPGLAIGNHLPEGTTISVYTINGVHLYTQTVTAANSPVVVASPPPNTVPGQDAYYVFNTGNYPFSVGPIYIWNNDAIGTTIFDRLV
;
A
#
# COMPACT_ATOMS: atom_id res chain seq x y z
N MET A 1 -1.93 -6.33 -11.19
CA MET A 1 -0.89 -6.45 -12.24
C MET A 1 -0.16 -7.75 -12.01
N VAL A 2 0.08 -8.53 -13.07
CA VAL A 2 0.73 -9.84 -12.98
C VAL A 2 1.84 -10.01 -14.03
N PRO A 3 2.88 -10.79 -13.73
CA PRO A 3 3.81 -11.31 -14.74
C PRO A 3 3.12 -12.21 -15.79
N PRO A 4 3.67 -12.32 -17.03
CA PRO A 4 3.11 -13.17 -18.08
C PRO A 4 2.95 -14.66 -17.75
N HIS A 5 3.81 -15.20 -16.88
CA HIS A 5 3.76 -16.62 -16.55
C HIS A 5 2.49 -17.01 -15.77
N TYR A 6 1.84 -16.08 -15.06
CA TYR A 6 0.56 -16.32 -14.38
C TYR A 6 -0.62 -16.51 -15.34
N VAL A 7 -0.46 -16.13 -16.60
CA VAL A 7 -1.52 -16.20 -17.63
C VAL A 7 -1.10 -17.04 -18.83
N THR A 8 0.05 -17.72 -18.75
CA THR A 8 0.54 -18.54 -19.86
C THR A 8 -0.44 -19.68 -20.14
N GLY A 9 -0.92 -19.76 -21.38
CA GLY A 9 -1.90 -20.77 -21.81
C GLY A 9 -3.36 -20.40 -21.52
N ALA A 10 -3.64 -19.25 -20.90
CA ALA A 10 -4.98 -18.71 -20.79
C ALA A 10 -5.35 -17.93 -22.07
N ASP A 11 -6.58 -18.10 -22.55
CA ASP A 11 -7.15 -17.18 -23.54
C ASP A 11 -7.70 -15.96 -22.79
N LEU A 12 -6.95 -14.87 -22.81
CA LEU A 12 -7.35 -13.60 -22.20
C LEU A 12 -8.20 -12.73 -23.14
N GLY A 13 -8.46 -13.19 -24.36
CA GLY A 13 -9.02 -12.36 -25.42
C GLY A 13 -8.03 -11.33 -25.97
N ALA A 14 -8.56 -10.33 -26.68
CA ALA A 14 -7.75 -9.28 -27.28
C ALA A 14 -7.20 -8.32 -26.20
N PRO A 15 -5.93 -7.88 -26.31
CA PRO A 15 -5.39 -6.87 -25.41
C PRO A 15 -6.12 -5.54 -25.57
N GLY A 16 -6.34 -4.88 -24.44
CA GLY A 16 -6.76 -3.50 -24.34
C GLY A 16 -5.58 -2.52 -24.42
N PRO A 17 -5.75 -1.29 -23.90
CA PRO A 17 -4.69 -0.29 -23.84
C PRO A 17 -3.44 -0.74 -23.08
N THR A 18 -2.30 -0.15 -23.43
CA THR A 18 -1.04 -0.28 -22.68
C THR A 18 -0.93 0.80 -21.60
N GLY A 19 -0.11 0.53 -20.58
CA GLY A 19 0.18 1.48 -19.52
C GLY A 19 1.53 1.22 -18.85
N SER A 20 1.85 2.05 -17.87
CA SER A 20 3.05 1.91 -17.04
C SER A 20 2.73 2.26 -15.59
N VAL A 21 3.32 1.51 -14.67
CA VAL A 21 3.21 1.72 -13.23
C VAL A 21 4.59 1.63 -12.59
N SER A 22 4.78 2.29 -11.46
CA SER A 22 6.01 2.15 -10.69
C SER A 22 5.76 1.79 -9.23
N TYR A 23 6.59 0.90 -8.71
CA TYR A 23 6.59 0.45 -7.33
C TYR A 23 7.87 0.91 -6.64
N GLY A 24 7.73 1.52 -5.46
CA GLY A 24 8.88 1.90 -4.64
C GLY A 24 9.53 0.66 -4.03
N LEU A 25 10.85 0.53 -4.18
CA LEU A 25 11.62 -0.54 -3.53
C LEU A 25 12.50 0.00 -2.41
N SER A 26 12.96 1.25 -2.55
CA SER A 26 13.68 2.01 -1.52
C SER A 26 13.53 3.50 -1.77
N SER A 27 14.19 4.34 -0.97
CA SER A 27 14.31 5.79 -1.22
C SER A 27 15.01 6.14 -2.53
N THR A 28 15.81 5.23 -3.08
CA THR A 28 16.64 5.45 -4.27
C THR A 28 16.27 4.55 -5.45
N SER A 29 15.53 3.47 -5.23
CA SER A 29 15.21 2.46 -6.24
C SER A 29 13.71 2.32 -6.46
N ARG A 30 13.32 2.26 -7.74
CA ARG A 30 11.93 2.04 -8.19
C ARG A 30 11.90 0.97 -9.28
N LEU A 31 10.92 0.08 -9.19
CA LEU A 31 10.56 -0.84 -10.25
C LEU A 31 9.55 -0.16 -11.17
N PHE A 32 9.84 -0.05 -12.46
CA PHE A 32 8.90 0.38 -13.48
C PHE A 32 8.42 -0.86 -14.25
N VAL A 33 7.11 -0.97 -14.46
CA VAL A 33 6.49 -2.08 -15.18
C VAL A 33 5.56 -1.51 -16.23
N ASN A 34 5.86 -1.80 -17.49
CA ASN A 34 4.92 -1.57 -18.58
C ASN A 34 4.02 -2.80 -18.73
N TYR A 35 2.77 -2.58 -19.09
CA TYR A 35 1.78 -3.64 -19.18
C TYR A 35 0.80 -3.40 -20.33
N GLU A 36 0.17 -4.49 -20.77
CA GLU A 36 -1.08 -4.47 -21.51
C GLU A 36 -2.23 -4.82 -20.58
N THR A 37 -3.42 -4.27 -20.84
CA THR A 37 -4.62 -4.56 -20.07
C THR A 37 -5.45 -5.64 -20.74
N TYR A 38 -6.15 -6.44 -19.94
CA TYR A 38 -7.07 -7.48 -20.40
C TYR A 38 -8.33 -7.45 -19.54
N GLN A 39 -9.49 -7.71 -20.15
CA GLN A 39 -10.74 -7.93 -19.42
C GLN A 39 -10.90 -9.43 -19.17
N THR A 40 -10.73 -9.85 -17.92
CA THR A 40 -10.76 -11.26 -17.54
C THR A 40 -11.15 -11.42 -16.08
N THR A 41 -11.26 -12.66 -15.61
CA THR A 41 -11.57 -12.98 -14.21
C THR A 41 -10.30 -13.21 -13.41
N VAL A 42 -10.31 -12.87 -12.12
CA VAL A 42 -9.27 -13.25 -11.15
C VAL A 42 -9.82 -14.31 -10.21
N ASN A 43 -9.13 -15.44 -10.09
CA ASN A 43 -9.49 -16.55 -9.21
C ASN A 43 -8.56 -16.57 -7.99
N PHE A 44 -9.13 -16.36 -6.79
CA PHE A 44 -8.41 -16.36 -5.51
C PHE A 44 -8.35 -17.76 -4.84
N GLY A 45 -8.84 -18.80 -5.52
CA GLY A 45 -9.02 -20.14 -4.98
C GLY A 45 -10.39 -20.35 -4.34
N ASN A 46 -10.72 -21.59 -3.98
CA ASN A 46 -11.95 -21.97 -3.27
C ASN A 46 -13.26 -21.48 -3.92
N GLY A 47 -13.27 -21.26 -5.24
CA GLY A 47 -14.43 -20.74 -5.97
C GLY A 47 -14.65 -19.23 -5.84
N ILE A 48 -13.72 -18.50 -5.21
CA ILE A 48 -13.75 -17.04 -5.10
C ILE A 48 -13.19 -16.47 -6.40
N VAL A 49 -14.09 -16.11 -7.31
CA VAL A 49 -13.75 -15.61 -8.64
C VAL A 49 -14.46 -14.29 -8.88
N THR A 50 -13.74 -13.30 -9.40
CA THR A 50 -14.35 -12.02 -9.80
C THR A 50 -15.25 -12.20 -11.03
N GLU A 51 -16.18 -11.28 -11.22
CA GLU A 51 -16.67 -10.97 -12.57
C GLU A 51 -15.51 -10.44 -13.44
N SER A 52 -15.77 -10.19 -14.72
CA SER A 52 -14.75 -9.61 -15.62
C SER A 52 -14.25 -8.28 -15.06
N THR A 53 -12.94 -8.18 -14.86
CA THR A 53 -12.24 -7.00 -14.34
C THR A 53 -10.97 -6.72 -15.14
N THR A 54 -10.39 -5.53 -14.96
CA THR A 54 -9.16 -5.13 -15.64
C THR A 54 -7.94 -5.78 -14.98
N VAL A 55 -7.19 -6.54 -15.76
CA VAL A 55 -5.92 -7.16 -15.34
C VAL A 55 -4.79 -6.63 -16.23
N GLY A 56 -3.78 -6.01 -15.62
CA GLY A 56 -2.55 -5.66 -16.30
C GLY A 56 -1.57 -6.82 -16.34
N VAL A 57 -1.10 -7.21 -17.53
CA VAL A 57 -0.05 -8.22 -17.74
C VAL A 57 1.23 -7.52 -18.16
N ALA A 58 2.31 -7.73 -17.40
CA ALA A 58 3.58 -7.05 -17.63
C ALA A 58 4.20 -7.43 -18.99
N THR A 59 4.61 -6.45 -19.78
CA THR A 59 5.25 -6.64 -21.09
C THR A 59 6.74 -6.30 -21.07
N SER A 60 7.15 -5.42 -20.17
CA SER A 60 8.56 -5.12 -19.88
C SER A 60 8.68 -4.48 -18.50
N ALA A 61 9.87 -4.57 -17.90
CA ALA A 61 10.15 -3.91 -16.64
C ALA A 61 11.60 -3.44 -16.55
N SER A 62 11.84 -2.44 -15.71
CA SER A 62 13.18 -1.95 -15.41
C SER A 62 13.30 -1.52 -13.95
N LEU A 63 14.50 -1.72 -13.39
CA LEU A 63 14.90 -1.17 -12.12
C LEU A 63 15.62 0.15 -12.36
N VAL A 64 15.05 1.24 -11.86
CA VAL A 64 15.68 2.56 -11.88
C VAL A 64 16.24 2.85 -10.50
N THR A 65 17.53 3.14 -10.42
CA THR A 65 18.22 3.52 -9.19
C THR A 65 18.85 4.89 -9.33
N GLN A 66 18.54 5.79 -8.41
CA GLN A 66 19.06 7.14 -8.33
C GLN A 66 20.13 7.22 -7.25
N THR A 67 21.34 7.64 -7.62
CA THR A 67 22.45 7.88 -6.69
C THR A 67 22.96 9.31 -6.85
N PRO A 68 23.79 9.82 -5.92
CA PRO A 68 24.42 11.14 -6.09
C PRO A 68 25.27 11.26 -7.36
N THR A 69 25.74 10.15 -7.93
CA THR A 69 26.58 10.11 -9.13
C THR A 69 25.78 9.99 -10.43
N GLY A 70 24.46 9.79 -10.36
CA GLY A 70 23.59 9.70 -11.53
C GLY A 70 22.42 8.73 -11.36
N THR A 71 21.64 8.58 -12.43
CA THR A 71 20.54 7.61 -12.50
C THR A 71 20.94 6.44 -13.38
N THR A 72 20.78 5.23 -12.87
CA THR A 72 20.99 3.99 -13.61
C THR A 72 19.66 3.30 -13.87
N THR A 73 19.42 2.88 -15.10
CA THR A 73 18.25 2.06 -15.48
C THR A 73 18.73 0.68 -15.93
N GLN A 74 18.22 -0.37 -15.31
CA GLN A 74 18.56 -1.76 -15.64
C GLN A 74 17.28 -2.51 -16.09
N PRO A 75 17.23 -3.04 -17.32
CA PRO A 75 16.09 -3.84 -17.76
C PRO A 75 16.01 -5.16 -16.98
N ILE A 76 14.79 -5.60 -16.69
CA ILE A 76 14.52 -6.93 -16.12
C ILE A 76 14.23 -7.86 -17.31
N ASN A 77 15.21 -8.69 -17.66
CA ASN A 77 15.12 -9.57 -18.82
C ASN A 77 14.22 -10.80 -18.59
N ASP A 78 14.05 -11.22 -17.34
CA ASP A 78 13.15 -12.31 -16.96
C ASP A 78 11.97 -11.74 -16.17
N LEU A 79 10.84 -11.54 -16.85
CA LEU A 79 9.62 -11.02 -16.24
C LEU A 79 9.00 -12.01 -15.23
N SER A 80 9.41 -13.27 -15.21
CA SER A 80 8.90 -14.23 -14.21
C SER A 80 9.36 -13.92 -12.79
N LEU A 81 10.42 -13.11 -12.65
CA LEU A 81 10.93 -12.65 -11.37
C LEU A 81 10.11 -11.50 -10.75
N LEU A 82 9.19 -10.91 -11.53
CA LEU A 82 8.32 -9.86 -11.01
C LEU A 82 7.30 -10.46 -10.03
N PRO A 83 7.03 -9.79 -8.90
CA PRO A 83 5.93 -10.20 -8.03
C PRO A 83 4.58 -9.85 -8.68
N ALA A 84 3.53 -10.58 -8.30
CA ALA A 84 2.16 -10.20 -8.61
C ALA A 84 1.68 -9.15 -7.60
N TYR A 85 1.03 -8.10 -8.09
CA TYR A 85 0.48 -7.02 -7.26
C TYR A 85 -1.03 -7.02 -7.34
N LEU A 86 -1.66 -7.24 -6.18
CA LEU A 86 -3.10 -7.19 -5.98
C LEU A 86 -3.46 -5.91 -5.21
N GLY A 87 -3.95 -4.89 -5.92
CA GLY A 87 -4.45 -3.67 -5.31
C GLY A 87 -5.88 -3.85 -4.82
N VAL A 88 -6.09 -3.68 -3.51
CA VAL A 88 -7.42 -3.84 -2.87
C VAL A 88 -7.90 -2.59 -2.14
N GLY A 89 -7.06 -1.57 -2.01
CA GLY A 89 -7.47 -0.27 -1.50
C GLY A 89 -8.26 0.48 -2.57
N PRO A 90 -9.45 1.02 -2.24
CA PRO A 90 -10.07 2.12 -2.99
C PRO A 90 -9.08 3.28 -3.21
N ASN A 91 -9.43 4.26 -4.05
CA ASN A 91 -8.76 5.55 -4.15
C ASN A 91 -7.22 5.57 -4.32
N ASN A 92 -6.59 4.46 -4.72
CA ASN A 92 -5.15 4.44 -5.00
C ASN A 92 -4.84 5.04 -6.38
N ASN A 93 -5.86 5.19 -7.24
CA ASN A 93 -5.85 5.73 -8.61
C ASN A 93 -4.84 5.08 -9.57
N PHE A 94 -4.18 3.99 -9.18
CA PHE A 94 -3.07 3.41 -9.93
C PHE A 94 -2.93 1.89 -9.72
N PRO A 95 -2.60 1.13 -10.78
CA PRO A 95 -2.72 1.52 -12.18
C PRO A 95 -4.18 1.63 -12.65
N PHE A 96 -5.13 1.19 -11.82
CA PHE A 96 -6.56 1.10 -12.15
C PHE A 96 -7.37 1.84 -11.08
N SER A 97 -8.53 2.38 -11.47
CA SER A 97 -9.41 3.15 -10.59
C SER A 97 -10.08 2.28 -9.52
N ASP A 98 -10.46 1.05 -9.89
CA ASP A 98 -11.23 0.16 -9.03
C ASP A 98 -10.35 -0.91 -8.40
N PRO A 99 -10.49 -1.19 -7.10
CA PRO A 99 -9.77 -2.28 -6.46
C PRO A 99 -10.27 -3.63 -6.98
N THR A 100 -9.38 -4.61 -7.12
CA THR A 100 -9.73 -5.89 -7.77
C THR A 100 -10.87 -6.63 -7.06
N ASN A 101 -10.95 -6.52 -5.73
CA ASN A 101 -12.02 -7.14 -4.94
C ASN A 101 -13.39 -6.47 -5.11
N ALA A 102 -13.48 -5.25 -5.65
CA ALA A 102 -14.79 -4.63 -5.97
C ALA A 102 -15.55 -5.40 -7.07
N ALA A 103 -14.84 -6.16 -7.91
CA ALA A 103 -15.42 -7.01 -8.95
C ALA A 103 -15.84 -8.40 -8.45
N LEU A 104 -15.73 -8.70 -7.15
CA LEU A 104 -16.25 -9.94 -6.60
C LEU A 104 -17.80 -9.94 -6.59
N PRO A 105 -18.45 -11.11 -6.49
CA PRO A 105 -19.90 -11.18 -6.34
C PRO A 105 -20.41 -10.40 -5.13
N THR A 106 -21.70 -10.06 -5.14
CA THR A 106 -22.38 -9.41 -4.02
C THR A 106 -22.12 -10.15 -2.71
N ASN A 107 -21.90 -9.38 -1.63
CA ASN A 107 -21.47 -9.85 -0.30
C ASN A 107 -20.01 -10.27 -0.19
N MET A 108 -19.24 -10.33 -1.28
CA MET A 108 -17.78 -10.53 -1.24
C MET A 108 -17.01 -9.27 -1.64
N ASN A 109 -17.65 -8.36 -2.38
CA ASN A 109 -17.06 -7.11 -2.85
C ASN A 109 -17.05 -5.97 -1.84
N GLN A 110 -17.66 -6.15 -0.67
CA GLN A 110 -17.79 -5.08 0.33
C GLN A 110 -16.42 -4.60 0.81
N GLY A 111 -15.45 -5.49 0.95
CA GLY A 111 -14.12 -5.12 1.41
C GLY A 111 -13.24 -6.34 1.61
N VAL A 112 -12.16 -6.15 2.33
CA VAL A 112 -11.20 -7.21 2.65
C VAL A 112 -10.60 -7.00 4.04
N LEU A 113 -10.69 -8.04 4.87
CA LEU A 113 -10.01 -8.10 6.15
C LEU A 113 -8.62 -8.67 5.96
N PHE A 114 -7.59 -7.91 6.32
CA PHE A 114 -6.24 -8.40 6.49
C PHE A 114 -6.06 -8.85 7.94
N ASN A 115 -5.85 -10.14 8.15
CA ASN A 115 -5.53 -10.69 9.46
C ASN A 115 -4.22 -11.48 9.37
N MET A 116 -3.13 -10.76 9.09
CA MET A 116 -1.80 -11.37 8.96
C MET A 116 -1.34 -12.12 10.22
N PRO A 117 -1.65 -11.70 11.47
CA PRO A 117 -1.34 -12.50 12.65
C PRO A 117 -1.95 -13.91 12.62
N ARG A 118 -3.08 -14.09 11.93
CA ARG A 118 -3.71 -15.39 11.70
C ARG A 118 -3.40 -16.00 10.33
N GLY A 119 -2.65 -15.30 9.49
CA GLY A 119 -2.36 -15.72 8.11
C GLY A 119 -3.59 -15.73 7.21
N LEU A 120 -4.55 -14.83 7.44
CA LEU A 120 -5.84 -14.82 6.75
C LEU A 120 -6.07 -13.52 5.98
N LEU A 121 -6.79 -13.66 4.88
CA LEU A 121 -7.41 -12.59 4.14
C LEU A 121 -8.87 -13.00 3.87
N GLU A 122 -9.83 -12.19 4.29
CA GLU A 122 -11.26 -12.51 4.21
C GLU A 122 -11.97 -11.46 3.36
N PHE A 123 -12.62 -11.87 2.28
CA PHE A 123 -13.45 -10.99 1.45
C PHE A 123 -14.89 -10.92 1.98
N GLY A 124 -15.52 -9.76 1.86
CA GLY A 124 -16.91 -9.54 2.26
C GLY A 124 -17.07 -8.56 3.42
N PRO A 125 -18.14 -8.67 4.22
CA PRO A 125 -18.35 -7.81 5.39
C PRO A 125 -17.22 -7.99 6.41
N ASN A 126 -16.91 -6.95 7.17
CA ASN A 126 -15.97 -7.06 8.28
C ASN A 126 -16.47 -8.10 9.30
N SER A 127 -15.68 -9.15 9.53
CA SER A 127 -16.00 -10.25 10.44
C SER A 127 -15.54 -9.99 11.88
N LEU A 128 -14.79 -8.91 12.12
CA LEU A 128 -14.25 -8.56 13.43
C LEU A 128 -14.87 -7.28 14.01
N PRO A 129 -14.81 -7.11 15.35
CA PRO A 129 -15.27 -5.88 15.97
C PRO A 129 -14.32 -4.71 15.66
N PRO A 130 -14.83 -3.59 15.10
CA PRO A 130 -14.03 -2.41 14.83
C PRO A 130 -13.59 -1.74 16.14
N THR A 131 -12.37 -1.20 16.12
CA THR A 131 -11.84 -0.34 17.18
C THR A 131 -11.87 1.12 16.74
N VAL A 132 -11.42 1.39 15.51
CA VAL A 132 -11.34 2.73 14.93
C VAL A 132 -11.52 2.66 13.42
N ASP A 133 -12.25 3.62 12.88
CA ASP A 133 -12.40 3.83 11.44
C ASP A 133 -11.65 5.11 11.03
N LEU A 134 -10.92 5.04 9.91
CA LEU A 134 -10.25 6.15 9.27
C LEU A 134 -10.81 6.34 7.87
N ASP A 135 -11.24 7.57 7.58
CA ASP A 135 -11.70 7.92 6.24
C ASP A 135 -10.55 7.78 5.25
N GLY A 136 -10.86 7.11 4.15
CA GLY A 136 -9.95 6.74 3.09
C GLY A 136 -9.17 5.43 3.30
N ALA A 137 -8.93 4.78 2.17
CA ALA A 137 -7.97 3.70 2.01
C ALA A 137 -7.29 3.89 0.64
N PRO A 138 -5.97 3.75 0.50
CA PRO A 138 -4.98 3.69 1.58
C PRO A 138 -4.68 5.07 2.19
N LEU A 139 -5.19 6.15 1.61
CA LEU A 139 -4.83 7.53 1.97
C LEU A 139 -5.70 8.04 3.10
N THR A 140 -5.09 8.52 4.18
CA THR A 140 -5.81 9.05 5.36
C THR A 140 -4.97 10.09 6.10
N VAL A 141 -5.46 10.60 7.24
CA VAL A 141 -4.77 11.55 8.11
C VAL A 141 -4.67 11.00 9.52
N VAL A 142 -3.47 11.05 10.09
CA VAL A 142 -3.15 10.53 11.43
C VAL A 142 -2.28 11.52 12.19
N GLN A 143 -2.13 11.29 13.50
CA GLN A 143 -1.09 11.90 14.31
C GLN A 143 0.03 10.89 14.54
N VAL A 144 1.27 11.30 14.27
CA VAL A 144 2.47 10.49 14.50
C VAL A 144 3.32 11.12 15.60
N GLN A 145 3.69 10.29 16.57
CA GLN A 145 4.58 10.66 17.66
C GLN A 145 5.87 9.85 17.55
N ILE A 146 7.00 10.56 17.50
CA ILE A 146 8.33 9.94 17.50
C ILE A 146 8.92 10.03 18.91
N ASN A 147 9.26 8.87 19.47
CA ASN A 147 9.68 8.69 20.85
C ASN A 147 8.69 9.38 21.80
N ASN A 148 9.19 10.25 22.69
CA ASN A 148 8.38 11.04 23.62
C ASN A 148 8.10 12.45 23.09
N GLY A 149 8.24 12.69 21.78
CA GLY A 149 7.97 13.98 21.15
C GLY A 149 6.49 14.35 21.18
N LEU A 150 6.15 15.54 20.68
CA LEU A 150 4.76 15.92 20.48
C LEU A 150 4.20 15.19 19.24
N PRO A 151 2.98 14.63 19.31
CA PRO A 151 2.29 14.11 18.13
C PRO A 151 2.10 15.21 17.07
N GLN A 152 2.38 14.88 15.81
CA GLN A 152 2.19 15.79 14.67
C GLN A 152 1.22 15.19 13.67
N THR A 153 0.30 16.00 13.17
CA THR A 153 -0.66 15.59 12.13
C THR A 153 0.02 15.48 10.77
N VAL A 154 -0.15 14.34 10.10
CA VAL A 154 0.43 14.07 8.78
C VAL A 154 -0.55 13.31 7.89
N GLY A 155 -0.43 13.49 6.57
CA GLY A 155 -1.06 12.61 5.59
C GLY A 155 -0.32 11.27 5.57
N ALA A 156 -1.08 10.18 5.70
CA ALA A 156 -0.59 8.82 5.75
C ALA A 156 -1.09 7.95 4.59
N ILE A 157 -0.27 6.97 4.21
CA ILE A 157 -0.61 5.84 3.36
C ILE A 157 -0.56 4.59 4.25
N VAL A 158 -1.71 3.97 4.51
CA VAL A 158 -1.80 2.68 5.22
C VAL A 158 -1.58 1.56 4.19
N ASP A 159 -0.36 1.04 4.14
CA ASP A 159 0.13 0.29 2.98
C ASP A 159 0.75 -1.06 3.36
N SER A 160 -0.01 -2.15 3.18
CA SER A 160 0.49 -3.51 3.43
C SER A 160 1.65 -3.92 2.53
N GLY A 161 1.80 -3.26 1.37
CA GLY A 161 2.90 -3.46 0.42
C GLY A 161 4.11 -2.55 0.66
N GLY A 162 4.01 -1.59 1.59
CA GLY A 162 5.04 -0.57 1.85
C GLY A 162 6.29 -1.08 2.59
N VAL A 163 6.35 -2.38 2.89
CA VAL A 163 7.47 -3.05 3.59
C VAL A 163 7.83 -2.31 4.88
N GLY A 164 8.98 -1.64 4.95
CA GLY A 164 9.45 -0.92 6.14
C GLY A 164 8.82 0.45 6.35
N GLY A 165 8.02 0.94 5.39
CA GLY A 165 7.37 2.24 5.45
C GLY A 165 8.32 3.41 5.17
N ALA A 166 7.77 4.62 5.28
CA ALA A 166 8.47 5.87 5.05
C ALA A 166 8.04 6.93 6.07
N ILE A 167 8.99 7.77 6.47
CA ILE A 167 8.74 8.85 7.42
C ILE A 167 9.17 10.20 6.84
N PRO A 168 8.31 11.23 6.82
CA PRO A 168 8.73 12.55 6.37
C PRO A 168 9.79 13.15 7.29
N GLN A 169 10.79 13.80 6.69
CA GLN A 169 11.90 14.43 7.41
C GLN A 169 11.45 15.44 8.47
N SER A 170 10.27 16.07 8.33
CA SER A 170 9.70 17.00 9.30
C SER A 170 9.44 16.36 10.67
N LEU A 171 9.17 15.05 10.73
CA LEU A 171 9.00 14.32 11.99
C LEU A 171 10.35 13.98 12.65
N VAL A 172 11.44 13.99 11.88
CA VAL A 172 12.79 13.61 12.30
C VAL A 172 13.85 14.55 11.72
N PRO A 173 13.81 15.85 12.07
CA PRO A 173 14.61 16.89 11.40
C PRO A 173 16.13 16.69 11.53
N GLY A 174 16.59 15.86 12.47
CA GLY A 174 17.99 15.49 12.63
C GLY A 174 18.50 14.39 11.70
N LEU A 175 17.63 13.78 10.88
CA LEU A 175 18.00 12.71 9.95
C LEU A 175 17.91 13.18 8.49
N ALA A 176 18.91 12.81 7.70
CA ALA A 176 18.93 13.11 6.26
C ALA A 176 17.93 12.24 5.49
N ILE A 177 17.38 12.77 4.41
CA ILE A 177 16.56 12.00 3.45
C ILE A 177 17.40 10.82 2.92
N GLY A 178 16.77 9.66 2.82
CA GLY A 178 17.40 8.41 2.40
C GLY A 178 17.99 7.60 3.55
N ASN A 179 18.19 8.18 4.74
CA ASN A 179 18.57 7.43 5.93
C ASN A 179 17.39 6.62 6.47
N HIS A 180 17.68 5.58 7.22
CA HIS A 180 16.68 4.82 7.98
C HIS A 180 16.55 5.36 9.41
N LEU A 181 15.38 5.16 10.02
CA LEU A 181 15.22 5.44 11.45
C LEU A 181 16.14 4.54 12.29
N PRO A 182 16.80 5.07 13.34
CA PRO A 182 17.62 4.26 14.22
C PRO A 182 16.81 3.19 14.95
N GLU A 183 17.42 2.02 15.17
CA GLU A 183 16.85 0.97 16.03
C GLU A 183 16.51 1.51 17.42
N GLY A 184 15.41 1.01 17.99
CA GLY A 184 14.89 1.46 19.29
C GLY A 184 14.06 2.75 19.21
N THR A 185 14.02 3.44 18.05
CA THR A 185 13.06 4.54 17.84
C THR A 185 11.64 4.02 18.00
N THR A 186 10.83 4.71 18.81
CA THR A 186 9.41 4.38 18.96
C THR A 186 8.57 5.30 18.08
N ILE A 187 7.66 4.71 17.32
CA ILE A 187 6.70 5.41 16.46
C ILE A 187 5.31 5.05 16.99
N SER A 188 4.60 6.01 17.57
CA SER A 188 3.22 5.80 18.00
C SER A 188 2.28 6.58 17.08
N VAL A 189 1.26 5.90 16.57
CA VAL A 189 0.31 6.46 15.61
C VAL A 189 -1.08 6.49 16.22
N TYR A 190 -1.78 7.61 16.02
CA TYR A 190 -3.07 7.90 16.59
C TYR A 190 -4.00 8.48 15.51
N THR A 191 -5.30 8.40 15.74
CA THR A 191 -6.26 9.27 15.03
C THR A 191 -5.98 10.74 15.33
N ILE A 192 -6.52 11.64 14.51
CA ILE A 192 -6.45 13.09 14.75
C ILE A 192 -7.09 13.53 16.08
N ASN A 193 -7.95 12.69 16.67
CA ASN A 193 -8.60 12.91 17.97
C ASN A 193 -7.87 12.22 19.13
N GLY A 194 -6.66 11.68 18.90
CA GLY A 194 -5.81 11.11 19.95
C GLY A 194 -6.11 9.66 20.33
N VAL A 195 -7.01 8.96 19.62
CA VAL A 195 -7.22 7.52 19.82
C VAL A 195 -6.03 6.74 19.26
N HIS A 196 -5.45 5.86 20.08
CA HIS A 196 -4.29 5.05 19.70
C HIS A 196 -4.62 4.02 18.62
N LEU A 197 -3.76 3.90 17.61
CA LEU A 197 -3.88 2.91 16.54
C LEU A 197 -2.84 1.79 16.71
N TYR A 198 -1.55 2.15 16.75
CA TYR A 198 -0.47 1.20 16.98
C TYR A 198 0.81 1.92 17.45
N THR A 199 1.71 1.15 18.08
CA THR A 199 3.09 1.56 18.36
C THR A 199 4.06 0.59 17.71
N GLN A 200 5.03 1.11 16.98
CA GLN A 200 6.17 0.37 16.43
C GLN A 200 7.45 0.75 17.16
N THR A 201 8.22 -0.25 17.59
CA THR A 201 9.64 -0.07 17.90
C THR A 201 10.46 -0.47 16.68
N VAL A 202 11.26 0.47 16.16
CA VAL A 202 12.11 0.26 14.99
C VAL A 202 13.17 -0.79 15.25
N THR A 203 13.34 -1.72 14.31
CA THR A 203 14.38 -2.77 14.32
C THR A 203 15.14 -2.76 13.00
N ALA A 204 16.29 -3.44 12.92
CA ALA A 204 17.04 -3.60 11.66
C ALA A 204 16.17 -4.12 10.50
N ALA A 205 15.26 -5.05 10.81
CA ALA A 205 14.40 -5.69 9.83
C ALA A 205 13.19 -4.83 9.43
N ASN A 206 12.82 -3.85 10.25
CA ASN A 206 11.66 -2.99 10.01
C ASN A 206 11.97 -1.56 10.47
N SER A 207 12.61 -0.82 9.57
CA SER A 207 12.99 0.57 9.78
C SER A 207 12.53 1.46 8.62
N PRO A 208 11.60 2.40 8.88
CA PRO A 208 11.16 3.37 7.88
C PRO A 208 12.31 4.19 7.32
N VAL A 209 12.25 4.44 6.01
CA VAL A 209 13.18 5.34 5.35
C VAL A 209 12.71 6.79 5.44
N VAL A 210 13.63 7.71 5.71
CA VAL A 210 13.35 9.15 5.76
C VAL A 210 13.16 9.66 4.34
N VAL A 211 12.02 10.29 4.09
CA VAL A 211 11.65 10.87 2.78
C VAL A 211 11.44 12.37 2.88
N ALA A 212 11.40 13.04 1.73
CA ALA A 212 11.09 14.47 1.67
C ALA A 212 9.73 14.76 2.33
N SER A 213 9.71 15.85 3.10
CA SER A 213 8.47 16.37 3.70
C SER A 213 7.55 16.97 2.64
N PRO A 214 6.25 17.12 2.97
CA PRO A 214 5.36 17.95 2.17
C PRO A 214 5.87 19.37 2.00
N PRO A 215 5.54 20.05 0.88
CA PRO A 215 5.78 21.47 0.75
C PRO A 215 5.26 22.27 1.96
N PRO A 216 5.90 23.40 2.30
CA PRO A 216 5.37 24.29 3.33
C PRO A 216 3.93 24.71 2.99
N ASN A 217 3.06 24.75 4.00
CA ASN A 217 1.62 25.06 3.93
C ASN A 217 0.70 23.96 3.40
N THR A 218 1.21 22.76 3.08
CA THR A 218 0.34 21.60 2.79
C THR A 218 -0.54 21.30 4.00
N VAL A 219 -1.85 21.20 3.77
CA VAL A 219 -2.84 20.75 4.76
C VAL A 219 -3.10 19.25 4.56
N PRO A 220 -2.73 18.38 5.52
CA PRO A 220 -3.02 16.95 5.45
C PRO A 220 -4.49 16.67 5.16
N GLY A 221 -4.76 15.79 4.18
CA GLY A 221 -6.11 15.41 3.78
C GLY A 221 -6.82 16.39 2.84
N GLN A 222 -6.24 17.56 2.55
CA GLN A 222 -6.75 18.50 1.55
C GLN A 222 -5.82 18.59 0.35
N ASP A 223 -4.53 18.80 0.62
CA ASP A 223 -3.49 18.77 -0.41
C ASP A 223 -3.01 17.32 -0.52
N ALA A 224 -3.09 16.73 -1.71
CA ALA A 224 -2.86 15.30 -1.98
C ALA A 224 -1.40 14.85 -1.77
N TYR A 225 -0.86 15.07 -0.58
CA TYR A 225 0.52 14.82 -0.22
C TYR A 225 0.58 13.92 1.02
N TYR A 226 0.69 12.63 0.74
CA TYR A 226 0.77 11.55 1.72
C TYR A 226 2.17 10.95 1.63
N VAL A 227 3.02 11.26 2.61
CA VAL A 227 4.43 10.80 2.62
C VAL A 227 4.80 9.97 3.82
N PHE A 228 4.00 10.00 4.88
CA PHE A 228 4.09 8.97 5.88
C PHE A 228 3.49 7.70 5.29
N ASN A 229 4.28 6.64 5.16
CA ASN A 229 3.80 5.33 4.75
C ASN A 229 4.00 4.39 5.93
N THR A 230 2.93 3.74 6.38
CA THR A 230 2.98 2.89 7.57
C THR A 230 3.88 1.67 7.42
N GLY A 231 4.18 1.29 6.18
CA GLY A 231 4.67 -0.04 5.85
C GLY A 231 3.65 -1.11 6.24
N ASN A 232 4.13 -2.36 6.24
CA ASN A 232 3.31 -3.50 6.62
C ASN A 232 3.19 -3.70 8.14
N TYR A 233 3.86 -2.85 8.95
CA TYR A 233 3.90 -3.03 10.40
C TYR A 233 2.50 -3.13 11.05
N PRO A 234 1.57 -2.18 10.85
CA PRO A 234 0.26 -2.23 11.52
C PRO A 234 -0.53 -3.50 11.14
N PHE A 235 -0.41 -3.98 9.90
CA PHE A 235 -1.01 -5.23 9.45
C PHE A 235 -0.39 -6.46 10.10
N SER A 236 0.89 -6.40 10.49
CA SER A 236 1.60 -7.53 11.11
C SER A 236 1.29 -7.70 12.60
N VAL A 237 0.76 -6.67 13.26
CA VAL A 237 0.44 -6.69 14.69
C VAL A 237 -1.06 -6.75 14.99
N GLY A 238 -1.91 -6.37 14.04
CA GLY A 238 -3.36 -6.36 14.23
C GLY A 238 -4.14 -6.52 12.92
N PRO A 239 -5.42 -6.92 13.02
CA PRO A 239 -6.30 -7.02 11.88
C PRO A 239 -6.74 -5.63 11.38
N ILE A 240 -6.77 -5.47 10.06
CA ILE A 240 -7.18 -4.22 9.41
C ILE A 240 -8.15 -4.56 8.29
N TYR A 241 -9.36 -4.00 8.34
CA TYR A 241 -10.35 -4.12 7.28
C TYR A 241 -10.30 -2.92 6.34
N ILE A 242 -10.30 -3.20 5.04
CA ILE A 242 -10.38 -2.19 3.98
C ILE A 242 -11.78 -2.26 3.40
N TRP A 243 -12.55 -1.20 3.62
CA TRP A 243 -13.95 -1.11 3.22
C TRP A 243 -14.09 -0.37 1.88
N ASN A 244 -14.84 -0.97 0.94
CA ASN A 244 -15.26 -0.36 -0.33
C ASN A 244 -16.64 0.31 -0.18
N ASN A 245 -16.85 1.13 0.86
CA ASN A 245 -18.12 1.80 1.14
C ASN A 245 -18.45 2.95 0.19
N ASP A 246 -17.42 3.59 -0.38
CA ASP A 246 -17.53 4.66 -1.35
C ASP A 246 -16.27 4.74 -2.23
N ALA A 247 -16.12 5.82 -3.00
CA ALA A 247 -14.98 6.01 -3.90
C ALA A 247 -13.63 6.22 -3.18
N ILE A 248 -13.65 6.67 -1.92
CA ILE A 248 -12.47 6.96 -1.12
C ILE A 248 -12.10 5.73 -0.26
N GLY A 249 -13.11 4.98 0.17
CA GLY A 249 -12.98 3.81 1.03
C GLY A 249 -12.80 4.17 2.51
N THR A 250 -12.67 3.15 3.35
CA THR A 250 -12.40 3.34 4.78
C THR A 250 -11.40 2.29 5.27
N THR A 251 -10.41 2.73 6.04
CA THR A 251 -9.46 1.85 6.73
C THR A 251 -9.91 1.64 8.16
N ILE A 252 -10.19 0.40 8.55
CA ILE A 252 -10.70 0.05 9.88
C ILE A 252 -9.67 -0.77 10.62
N PHE A 253 -9.28 -0.31 11.82
CA PHE A 253 -8.46 -1.08 12.74
C PHE A 253 -9.37 -1.93 13.62
N ASP A 254 -9.27 -3.24 13.50
CA ASP A 254 -10.06 -4.20 14.25
C ASP A 254 -9.29 -4.73 15.46
N ARG A 255 -10.03 -5.34 16.39
CA ARG A 255 -9.41 -6.08 17.49
C ARG A 255 -9.49 -7.59 17.24
N LEU A 256 -8.43 -8.30 17.58
CA LEU A 256 -8.48 -9.77 17.65
C LEU A 256 -9.47 -10.20 18.74
N VAL A 257 -10.23 -11.24 18.45
CA VAL A 257 -11.11 -11.95 19.39
C VAL A 257 -10.61 -13.36 19.66
#